data_AF-A0A0D6LG87-F1
#
_entry.id   AF-A0A0D6LG87-F1
#
_cell.length_a   1.000
_cell.length_b   1.000
_cell.length_c   1.000
_cell.angle_alpha   90.00
_cell.angle_beta   90.00
_cell.angle_gamma   90.00
#
_symmetry.space_group_name_H-M   'P 1'
#
loop_
_entity.id
_entity.type
_entity.pdbx_description
1 polymer ?
#
loop_
_entity_poly.entity_id
_entity_poly.type
_entity_poly.pdbx_seq_one_letter_code
_entity_poly.pdbx_strand_id
1 'polypeptide(L)'
;MPFTGLVAGKILCMHGGLSPKLKSLDQLRQITRPIDPPNPSLHIDLLWSDPDHYVKGWQSNTRGVSYVFGQDVVNETLPMLDIDLIARAHQVVQDGYEFFANKRLVTIFSAPHYCGQFDNAAAMMNVDEGLVCSFQVQILVSSPLK
;
A
#
# COMPACT_ATOMS: atom_id res chain seq x y z
N MET A 1 7.06 15.45 4.13
CA MET A 1 6.83 14.66 2.90
C MET A 1 5.34 14.69 2.56
N PRO A 2 4.92 14.47 1.31
CA PRO A 2 3.52 14.12 1.00
C PRO A 2 3.18 12.73 1.56
N PHE A 3 1.89 12.47 1.84
CA PHE A 3 1.41 11.17 2.31
C PHE A 3 0.99 10.23 1.19
N THR A 4 0.44 10.79 0.10
CA THR A 4 -0.11 10.04 -1.02
C THR A 4 0.31 10.65 -2.36
N GLY A 5 0.22 9.85 -3.42
CA GLY A 5 0.34 10.28 -4.80
C GLY A 5 -0.80 9.71 -5.63
N LEU A 6 -1.23 10.41 -6.69
CA LEU A 6 -2.29 9.93 -7.58
C LEU A 6 -1.76 9.90 -9.01
N VAL A 7 -1.57 8.70 -9.55
CA VAL A 7 -1.07 8.50 -10.92
C VAL A 7 -2.26 8.45 -11.87
N ALA A 8 -2.25 9.36 -12.85
CA ALA A 8 -3.27 9.49 -13.90
C ALA A 8 -4.73 9.55 -13.40
N GLY A 9 -4.94 10.02 -12.16
CA GLY A 9 -6.27 10.06 -11.56
C GLY A 9 -6.83 8.70 -11.14
N LYS A 10 -6.13 7.58 -11.39
CA LYS A 10 -6.68 6.22 -11.25
C LYS A 10 -5.91 5.29 -10.31
N ILE A 11 -4.64 5.56 -10.02
CA ILE A 11 -3.85 4.75 -9.08
C ILE A 11 -3.47 5.60 -7.88
N LEU A 12 -4.08 5.32 -6.72
CA LEU A 12 -3.76 6.01 -5.48
C LEU A 12 -2.61 5.28 -4.76
N CYS A 13 -1.51 5.99 -4.60
CA CYS A 13 -0.29 5.50 -3.96
C CYS A 13 -0.19 5.99 -2.51
N MET A 14 0.16 5.09 -1.58
CA MET A 14 0.42 5.43 -0.17
C MET A 14 1.36 4.40 0.47
N HIS A 15 1.93 4.68 1.64
CA HIS A 15 2.80 3.70 2.31
C HIS A 15 1.97 2.62 3.03
N GLY A 16 1.08 3.08 3.92
CA GLY A 16 0.11 2.32 4.69
C GLY A 16 -1.03 1.80 3.81
N GLY A 17 -2.26 2.06 4.20
CA GLY A 17 -3.41 1.73 3.38
C GLY A 17 -4.55 2.69 3.65
N LEU A 18 -5.77 2.18 3.53
CA LEU A 18 -6.97 2.97 3.67
C LEU A 18 -7.18 3.42 5.13
N SER A 19 -8.03 4.42 5.31
CA SER A 19 -8.53 4.85 6.62
C SER A 19 -10.05 4.77 6.66
N PRO A 20 -10.68 4.38 7.79
CA PRO A 20 -12.13 4.49 7.94
C PRO A 20 -12.63 5.94 7.83
N LYS A 21 -11.73 6.92 8.01
CA LYS A 21 -11.99 8.37 7.91
C LYS A 21 -11.84 8.92 6.49
N LEU A 22 -11.29 8.14 5.55
CA LEU A 22 -11.11 8.57 4.16
C LEU A 22 -12.44 8.41 3.40
N LYS A 23 -12.95 9.53 2.88
CA LYS A 23 -14.23 9.65 2.15
C LYS A 23 -14.07 10.39 0.82
N SER A 24 -13.05 11.23 0.67
CA SER A 24 -12.74 11.90 -0.60
C SER A 24 -11.24 12.14 -0.78
N LEU A 25 -10.81 12.31 -2.03
CA LEU A 25 -9.43 12.70 -2.35
C LEU A 25 -9.11 14.14 -1.88
N ASP A 26 -10.12 14.99 -1.71
CA ASP A 26 -9.92 16.35 -1.20
C ASP A 26 -9.43 16.38 0.25
N GLN A 27 -9.86 15.42 1.08
CA GLN A 27 -9.32 15.28 2.44
C GLN A 27 -7.80 15.07 2.43
N LEU A 28 -7.27 14.37 1.42
CA LEU A 28 -5.82 14.15 1.26
C LEU A 28 -5.10 15.44 0.82
N ARG A 29 -5.72 16.24 -0.04
CA ARG A 29 -5.18 17.52 -0.54
C ARG A 29 -5.13 18.60 0.56
N GLN A 30 -6.07 18.54 1.50
CA GLN A 30 -6.20 19.51 2.59
C GLN A 30 -5.29 19.23 3.79
N ILE A 31 -4.48 18.17 3.75
CA ILE A 31 -3.50 17.88 4.80
C ILE A 31 -2.46 19.00 4.85
N THR A 32 -2.49 19.76 5.94
CA THR A 32 -1.53 20.83 6.20
C THR A 32 -0.18 20.26 6.65
N ARG A 33 0.91 20.94 6.26
CA ARG A 33 2.28 20.54 6.57
C ARG A 33 3.08 21.78 7.04
N PRO A 34 4.05 21.64 7.95
CA PRO A 34 4.50 20.39 8.58
C PRO A 34 3.50 19.87 9.60
N ILE A 35 3.49 18.55 9.81
CA ILE A 35 2.66 17.90 10.83
C ILE A 35 3.42 16.71 11.40
N ASP A 36 3.36 16.54 12.71
CA ASP A 36 3.64 15.28 13.37
C ASP A 36 2.29 14.57 13.60
N PRO A 37 2.00 13.47 12.86
CA PRO A 37 0.69 12.83 12.89
C PRO A 37 0.23 12.41 14.29
N PRO A 38 -0.87 12.96 14.82
CA PRO A 38 -1.41 12.46 16.08
C PRO A 38 -1.97 11.05 15.90
N ASN A 39 -1.83 10.19 16.91
CA ASN A 39 -2.45 8.88 16.95
C ASN A 39 -3.67 8.92 17.88
N PRO A 40 -4.91 8.65 17.41
CA PRO A 40 -5.29 8.18 16.06
C PRO A 40 -5.64 9.31 15.07
N SER A 41 -5.21 9.19 13.80
CA SER A 41 -5.58 10.13 12.73
C SER A 41 -5.55 9.50 11.34
N LEU A 42 -6.19 10.18 10.37
CA LEU A 42 -6.13 9.80 8.95
C LEU A 42 -4.68 9.62 8.48
N HIS A 43 -3.77 10.51 8.90
CA HIS A 43 -2.35 10.47 8.56
C HIS A 43 -1.68 9.17 9.03
N ILE A 44 -1.95 8.76 10.27
CA ILE A 44 -1.43 7.50 10.82
C ILE A 44 -1.98 6.32 10.03
N ASP A 45 -3.26 6.33 9.69
CA ASP A 45 -3.86 5.24 8.92
C ASP A 45 -3.24 5.10 7.52
N LEU A 46 -3.03 6.22 6.81
CA LEU A 46 -2.35 6.25 5.50
C LEU A 46 -0.90 5.72 5.53
N LEU A 47 -0.30 5.61 6.72
CA LEU A 47 1.06 5.11 6.92
C LEU A 47 1.11 3.71 7.52
N TRP A 48 0.10 3.28 8.29
CA TRP A 48 0.19 2.10 9.16
C TRP A 48 -0.92 1.06 9.00
N SER A 49 -1.98 1.35 8.23
CA SER A 49 -3.01 0.33 8.02
C SER A 49 -2.56 -0.75 7.04
N ASP A 50 -3.12 -1.96 7.18
CA ASP A 50 -2.77 -3.13 6.38
C ASP A 50 -4.01 -3.85 5.82
N PRO A 51 -3.98 -4.33 4.56
CA PRO A 51 -4.97 -5.27 4.06
C PRO A 51 -4.83 -6.65 4.73
N ASP A 52 -5.95 -7.33 4.97
CA ASP A 52 -5.99 -8.70 5.50
C ASP A 52 -7.09 -9.53 4.81
N HIS A 53 -6.75 -10.75 4.38
CA HIS A 53 -7.66 -11.65 3.67
C HIS A 53 -8.77 -12.23 4.54
N TYR A 54 -8.55 -12.30 5.85
CA TYR A 54 -9.44 -12.95 6.81
C TYR A 54 -10.34 -11.96 7.54
N VAL A 55 -10.15 -10.67 7.29
CA VAL A 55 -10.94 -9.58 7.88
C VAL A 55 -12.05 -9.16 6.92
N LYS A 56 -13.22 -8.90 7.51
CA LYS A 56 -14.32 -8.17 6.87
C LYS A 56 -14.48 -6.82 7.56
N GLY A 57 -14.56 -5.73 6.79
CA GLY A 57 -14.60 -4.38 7.33
C GLY A 57 -13.26 -3.97 7.95
N TRP A 58 -13.30 -3.36 9.13
CA TRP A 58 -12.14 -2.83 9.86
C TRP A 58 -11.93 -3.55 11.18
N GLN A 59 -10.68 -3.82 11.54
CA GLN A 59 -10.29 -4.30 12.88
C GLN A 59 -9.03 -3.59 13.37
N SER A 60 -8.76 -3.61 14.68
CA SER A 60 -7.53 -3.04 15.23
C SER A 60 -6.30 -3.81 14.72
N ASN A 61 -5.25 -3.09 14.34
CA ASN A 61 -4.03 -3.73 13.85
C ASN A 61 -3.21 -4.32 15.02
N THR A 62 -2.73 -5.55 14.86
CA THR A 62 -1.87 -6.24 15.84
C THR A 62 -0.50 -5.57 15.99
N ARG A 63 -0.12 -4.70 15.04
CA ARG A 63 1.03 -3.77 15.17
C ARG A 63 0.88 -2.74 16.30
N GLY A 64 -0.32 -2.62 16.90
CA GLY A 64 -0.60 -1.66 17.97
C GLY A 64 -0.87 -0.23 17.48
N VAL A 65 -1.00 -0.03 16.17
CA VAL A 65 -1.27 1.27 15.54
C VAL A 65 -2.16 1.10 14.31
N SER A 66 -3.14 1.99 14.16
CA SER A 66 -4.13 1.96 13.07
C SER A 66 -4.94 0.64 13.01
N TYR A 67 -5.37 0.26 11.81
CA TYR A 67 -6.35 -0.79 11.53
C TYR A 67 -5.84 -1.78 10.49
N VAL A 68 -6.38 -2.98 10.51
CA VAL A 68 -6.41 -3.87 9.35
C VAL A 68 -7.76 -3.73 8.63
N PHE A 69 -7.79 -3.96 7.32
CA PHE A 69 -8.99 -3.85 6.51
C PHE A 69 -9.17 -4.99 5.50
N GLY A 70 -10.43 -5.37 5.29
CA GLY A 70 -10.81 -6.46 4.39
C GLY A 70 -10.89 -6.07 2.90
N GLN A 71 -11.10 -7.08 2.07
CA GLN A 71 -11.30 -6.90 0.62
C GLN A 71 -12.57 -6.10 0.31
N ASP A 72 -13.59 -6.20 1.15
CA ASP A 72 -14.84 -5.43 1.06
C ASP A 72 -14.58 -3.92 1.18
N VAL A 73 -13.72 -3.52 2.11
CA VAL A 73 -13.34 -2.10 2.29
C VAL A 73 -12.68 -1.54 1.04
N VAL A 74 -11.77 -2.29 0.41
CA VAL A 74 -11.14 -1.90 -0.87
C VAL A 74 -12.22 -1.77 -1.95
N ASN A 75 -13.10 -2.76 -2.05
CA ASN A 75 -14.12 -2.79 -3.09
C ASN A 75 -15.13 -1.65 -3.00
N GLU A 76 -15.45 -1.19 -1.79
CA GLU A 76 -16.31 -0.04 -1.52
C GLU A 76 -15.58 1.30 -1.74
N THR A 77 -14.30 1.38 -1.36
CA THR A 77 -13.55 2.65 -1.35
C THR A 77 -13.14 3.10 -2.74
N LEU A 78 -12.71 2.20 -3.61
CA LEU A 78 -12.22 2.56 -4.95
C LEU A 78 -13.29 3.29 -5.80
N PRO A 79 -14.54 2.78 -5.93
CA PRO A 79 -15.60 3.48 -6.66
C PRO A 79 -15.96 4.81 -6.01
N MET A 80 -15.97 4.89 -4.68
CA MET A 80 -16.24 6.12 -3.94
C MET A 80 -15.21 7.22 -4.25
N LEU A 81 -13.95 6.85 -4.44
CA LEU A 81 -12.85 7.77 -4.76
C LEU A 81 -12.61 7.94 -6.27
N ASP A 82 -13.39 7.25 -7.13
CA ASP A 82 -13.22 7.18 -8.59
C ASP A 82 -11.81 6.74 -9.05
N ILE A 83 -11.25 5.73 -8.38
CA ILE A 83 -9.94 5.14 -8.68
C ILE A 83 -10.05 3.64 -8.96
N ASP A 84 -9.06 3.09 -9.66
CA ASP A 84 -9.05 1.70 -10.13
C ASP A 84 -8.13 0.80 -9.29
N LEU A 85 -7.07 1.37 -8.71
CA LEU A 85 -6.03 0.63 -7.99
C LEU A 85 -5.48 1.42 -6.80
N ILE A 86 -5.20 0.71 -5.71
CA ILE A 86 -4.33 1.20 -4.64
C ILE A 86 -2.95 0.55 -4.79
N ALA A 87 -1.89 1.36 -4.86
CA ALA A 87 -0.51 0.88 -4.80
C ALA A 87 0.10 1.23 -3.44
N ARG A 88 0.54 0.23 -2.69
CA ARG A 88 1.05 0.42 -1.33
C ARG A 88 2.30 -0.39 -1.02
N ALA A 89 2.88 -0.20 0.17
CA ALA A 89 4.12 -0.87 0.59
C ALA A 89 3.99 -1.50 1.98
N HIS A 90 4.89 -1.18 2.92
CA HIS A 90 4.83 -1.50 4.36
C HIS A 90 4.95 -2.98 4.78
N GLN A 91 4.34 -3.91 4.05
CA GLN A 91 4.43 -5.34 4.31
C GLN A 91 5.49 -5.99 3.39
N VAL A 92 6.35 -6.82 3.97
CA VAL A 92 7.24 -7.70 3.21
C VAL A 92 6.37 -8.75 2.52
N VAL A 93 6.57 -8.94 1.22
CA VAL A 93 5.86 -9.93 0.40
C VAL A 93 6.88 -10.73 -0.39
N GLN A 94 6.61 -12.03 -0.58
CA GLN A 94 7.63 -12.99 -1.03
C GLN A 94 8.25 -12.63 -2.38
N ASP A 95 7.43 -12.29 -3.37
CA ASP A 95 7.89 -11.98 -4.74
C ASP A 95 8.20 -10.49 -4.94
N GLY A 96 8.26 -9.71 -3.86
CA GLY A 96 8.43 -8.26 -3.90
C GLY A 96 7.17 -7.50 -4.32
N TYR A 97 6.13 -8.17 -4.82
CA TYR A 97 4.80 -7.62 -4.95
C TYR A 97 3.71 -8.66 -4.66
N GLU A 98 2.54 -8.21 -4.24
CA GLU A 98 1.39 -9.09 -3.99
C GLU A 98 0.08 -8.34 -4.27
N PHE A 99 -0.83 -8.99 -4.99
CA PHE A 99 -2.15 -8.44 -5.27
C PHE A 99 -3.17 -8.85 -4.21
N PHE A 100 -4.10 -7.94 -3.92
CA PHE A 100 -5.20 -8.10 -2.99
C PHE A 100 -6.53 -7.65 -3.65
N ALA A 101 -7.65 -8.13 -3.11
CA ALA A 101 -9.00 -7.74 -3.53
C ALA A 101 -9.23 -7.80 -5.06
N ASN A 102 -8.99 -8.97 -5.68
CA ASN A 102 -9.09 -9.15 -7.14
C ASN A 102 -8.23 -8.17 -7.95
N LYS A 103 -6.97 -7.99 -7.53
CA LYS A 103 -5.98 -7.08 -8.14
C LYS A 103 -6.33 -5.59 -8.08
N ARG A 104 -7.20 -5.19 -7.14
CA ARG A 104 -7.58 -3.78 -6.90
C ARG A 104 -6.71 -3.08 -5.86
N LEU A 105 -5.87 -3.83 -5.17
CA LEU A 105 -4.78 -3.30 -4.36
C LEU A 105 -3.52 -4.12 -4.66
N VAL A 106 -2.37 -3.46 -4.70
CA VAL A 106 -1.07 -4.13 -4.80
C VAL A 106 -0.14 -3.62 -3.70
N THR A 107 0.48 -4.56 -2.99
CA THR A 107 1.62 -4.30 -2.10
C THR A 107 2.90 -4.45 -2.91
N ILE A 108 3.82 -3.50 -2.81
CA ILE A 108 5.12 -3.48 -3.46
C ILE A 108 6.20 -3.29 -2.38
N PHE A 109 7.18 -4.17 -2.39
CA PHE A 109 8.31 -4.17 -1.48
C PHE A 109 9.61 -4.27 -2.27
N SER A 110 10.52 -3.32 -2.08
CA SER A 110 11.69 -3.15 -2.95
C SER A 110 13.03 -3.42 -2.26
N ALA A 111 13.01 -3.99 -1.04
CA ALA A 111 14.23 -4.43 -0.35
C ALA A 111 14.31 -5.96 -0.37
N PRO A 112 15.23 -6.57 -1.14
CA PRO A 112 15.38 -8.02 -1.19
C PRO A 112 16.10 -8.52 0.07
N HIS A 113 15.84 -9.76 0.46
CA HIS A 113 16.30 -10.36 1.72
C HIS A 113 16.17 -9.43 2.93
N TYR A 114 14.95 -8.94 3.16
CA TYR A 114 14.72 -7.94 4.18
C TYR A 114 15.30 -8.36 5.53
N CYS A 115 16.09 -7.47 6.14
CA CYS A 115 16.83 -7.70 7.39
C CYS A 115 17.71 -8.96 7.43
N GLY A 116 18.02 -9.59 6.29
CA GLY A 116 18.74 -10.88 6.22
C GLY A 116 17.96 -12.05 6.83
N GLN A 117 16.66 -11.89 7.07
CA GLN A 117 15.79 -12.88 7.73
C GLN A 117 14.75 -13.45 6.78
N PHE A 118 14.37 -12.68 5.78
CA PHE A 118 13.44 -13.10 4.74
C PHE A 118 14.23 -13.46 3.48
N ASP A 119 13.70 -14.36 2.67
CA ASP A 119 14.22 -14.67 1.33
C ASP A 119 13.36 -14.02 0.23
N ASN A 120 12.78 -12.86 0.56
CA ASN A 120 11.90 -12.15 -0.36
C ASN A 120 12.68 -11.49 -1.49
N ALA A 121 12.07 -11.44 -2.66
CA ALA A 121 12.52 -10.61 -3.76
C ALA A 121 12.16 -9.13 -3.51
N ALA A 122 12.73 -8.26 -4.34
CA ALA A 122 12.33 -6.87 -4.48
C ALA A 122 11.56 -6.70 -5.78
N ALA A 123 10.54 -5.83 -5.80
CA ALA A 123 9.88 -5.45 -7.03
C ALA A 123 9.78 -3.94 -7.21
N MET A 124 9.63 -3.53 -8.48
CA MET A 124 9.21 -2.20 -8.92
C MET A 124 8.02 -2.37 -9.86
N MET A 125 6.97 -1.58 -9.66
CA MET A 125 5.84 -1.52 -10.58
C MET A 125 6.03 -0.37 -11.58
N ASN A 126 6.02 -0.69 -12.86
CA ASN A 126 6.00 0.27 -13.96
C ASN A 126 4.56 0.45 -14.45
N VAL A 127 4.15 1.69 -14.64
CA VAL A 127 2.85 2.07 -15.18
C VAL A 127 3.09 2.84 -16.47
N ASP A 128 2.59 2.34 -17.59
CA ASP A 128 2.70 3.00 -18.89
C ASP A 128 1.57 4.03 -19.13
N GLU A 129 1.59 4.67 -20.30
CA GLU A 129 0.58 5.68 -20.68
C GLU A 129 -0.83 5.10 -20.82
N GLY A 130 -0.95 3.78 -21.08
CA GLY A 130 -2.21 3.05 -21.12
C GLY A 130 -2.67 2.53 -19.76
N LEU A 131 -1.97 2.88 -18.68
CA LEU A 131 -2.17 2.38 -17.31
C LEU A 131 -1.96 0.87 -17.16
N VAL A 132 -1.24 0.25 -18.09
CA VAL A 132 -0.83 -1.14 -17.95
C VAL A 132 0.27 -1.22 -16.88
N CYS A 133 0.01 -2.01 -15.86
CA CYS A 133 0.95 -2.24 -14.76
C CYS A 133 1.80 -3.48 -15.06
N SER A 134 3.13 -3.32 -15.07
CA SER A 134 4.11 -4.41 -15.18
C SER A 134 5.09 -4.38 -14.01
N PHE A 135 5.72 -5.51 -13.71
CA PHE A 135 6.63 -5.62 -12.56
C PHE A 135 8.03 -6.03 -13.01
N GLN A 136 9.04 -5.32 -12.52
CA GLN A 136 10.44 -5.76 -12.56
C GLN A 136 10.78 -6.34 -11.20
N VAL A 137 11.20 -7.60 -11.17
CA VAL A 137 11.54 -8.33 -9.94
C VAL A 137 13.04 -8.57 -9.88
N GLN A 138 13.64 -8.26 -8.74
CA GLN A 138 15.04 -8.48 -8.45
C GLN A 138 15.18 -9.51 -7.31
N ILE A 139 15.90 -10.58 -7.58
CA ILE A 139 16.27 -11.62 -6.61
C ILE A 139 17.77 -11.45 -6.35
N LEU A 140 18.18 -11.44 -5.08
CA LEU A 140 19.60 -11.57 -4.76
C LEU A 140 19.99 -13.03 -4.96
N VAL A 141 20.73 -13.29 -6.02
CA VAL A 141 21.42 -14.57 -6.16
C VAL A 141 22.70 -14.45 -5.35
N SER A 142 22.89 -15.30 -4.35
CA SER A 142 24.19 -15.45 -3.69
C SER A 142 25.23 -15.70 -4.78
N SER A 143 26.20 -14.80 -4.92
CA SER A 143 27.34 -15.06 -5.82
C SER A 143 27.98 -16.37 -5.36
N PRO A 144 28.23 -17.35 -6.25
CA PRO A 144 29.09 -18.45 -5.87
C PRO A 144 30.43 -17.84 -5.47
N LEU A 145 30.83 -18.10 -4.22
CA LEU A 145 32.11 -17.70 -3.65
C LEU A 145 33.20 -17.92 -4.71
N LYS A 146 33.86 -16.83 -5.13
CA LYS A 146 35.15 -16.91 -5.83
C LYS A 146 36.24 -17.21 -4.82
#